data_AF-A0A425Y902-F1
#
_entry.id   AF-A0A425Y902-F1
#
_cell.length_a   1.000
_cell.length_b   1.000
_cell.length_c   1.000
_cell.angle_alpha   90.00
_cell.angle_beta   90.00
_cell.angle_gamma   90.00
#
_symmetry.space_group_name_H-M   'P 1'
#
loop_
_entity.id
_entity.type
_entity.pdbx_description
1 polymer ?
#
loop_
_entity_poly.entity_id
_entity_poly.type
_entity_poly.pdbx_seq_one_letter_code
_entity_poly.pdbx_strand_id
1 'polypeptide(L)'
;MTVQFSQTETDILDQFTAGTSFTLDSKNYTVLESGKPRPPKGEGKTDLYILANDSNNNSIELKISIKQHNADFLENKISLDRAIQILGDDAQDIISDSISDIEDEFRDDYLITINKYGRTVAKTLKIGWKFELLNCKSGAKSGLMKLNDAQKIDVYSGSNLDCSKKNSNVNGRIVANSGVANCILELKKNPTLTTQTIINDLRPIADYAKTQSIYFACKAVNYRMTPDKWDGNRPLAVYVNWFIDDSKLNGEIVFDSPLSTSANSIGKNIRKLLKILNINDGNFKSIKTILENVKYYE
;
A
#
# COMPACT_ATOMS: atom_id res chain seq x y z
N MET A 1 -14.15 -6.59 -5.03
CA MET A 1 -13.66 -5.21 -4.75
C MET A 1 -12.96 -4.59 -5.95
N THR A 2 -12.05 -5.28 -6.66
CA THR A 2 -11.35 -4.73 -7.83
C THR A 2 -12.24 -4.37 -9.02
N VAL A 3 -13.29 -5.17 -9.29
CA VAL A 3 -14.22 -4.94 -10.43
C VAL A 3 -14.98 -3.62 -10.28
N GLN A 4 -15.41 -3.28 -9.06
CA GLN A 4 -16.19 -2.07 -8.79
C GLN A 4 -15.32 -0.81 -8.86
N PHE A 5 -14.05 -0.89 -8.46
CA PHE A 5 -13.09 0.22 -8.60
C PHE A 5 -12.85 0.57 -10.06
N SER A 6 -12.57 -0.45 -10.89
CA SER A 6 -12.37 -0.24 -12.32
C SER A 6 -13.61 0.34 -13.02
N GLN A 7 -14.82 -0.06 -12.60
CA GLN A 7 -16.05 0.49 -13.18
C GLN A 7 -16.23 1.97 -12.82
N THR A 8 -16.08 2.34 -11.54
CA THR A 8 -16.21 3.74 -11.10
C THR A 8 -15.21 4.67 -11.78
N GLU A 9 -13.96 4.24 -11.96
CA GLU A 9 -12.98 5.02 -12.72
C GLU A 9 -13.44 5.24 -14.17
N THR A 10 -14.00 4.20 -14.79
CA THR A 10 -14.50 4.26 -16.17
C THR A 10 -15.70 5.20 -16.26
N ASP A 11 -16.66 5.08 -15.34
CA ASP A 11 -17.86 5.93 -15.30
C ASP A 11 -17.51 7.41 -15.16
N ILE A 12 -16.48 7.73 -14.36
CA ILE A 12 -15.97 9.10 -14.18
C ILE A 12 -15.25 9.56 -15.45
N LEU A 13 -14.37 8.74 -16.03
CA LEU A 13 -13.66 9.08 -17.27
C LEU A 13 -14.62 9.40 -18.41
N ASP A 14 -15.73 8.65 -18.53
CA ASP A 14 -16.76 8.85 -19.54
C ASP A 14 -17.48 10.21 -19.42
N GLN A 15 -17.44 10.85 -18.24
CA GLN A 15 -17.97 12.21 -18.05
C GLN A 15 -17.06 13.31 -18.62
N PHE A 16 -15.87 12.98 -19.10
CA PHE A 16 -14.87 13.95 -19.57
C PHE A 16 -14.41 13.63 -20.99
N THR A 17 -15.32 13.25 -21.88
CA THR A 17 -14.98 13.09 -23.31
C THR A 17 -14.64 14.45 -23.94
N ALA A 18 -13.78 14.45 -24.97
CA ALA A 18 -13.38 15.68 -25.66
C ALA A 18 -14.60 16.47 -26.16
N GLY A 19 -14.60 17.79 -25.96
CA GLY A 19 -15.74 18.67 -26.24
C GLY A 19 -16.69 18.87 -25.06
N THR A 20 -16.60 18.05 -24.01
CA THR A 20 -17.38 18.26 -22.78
C THR A 20 -16.97 19.58 -22.11
N SER A 21 -17.95 20.37 -21.68
CA SER A 21 -17.71 21.65 -20.99
C SER A 21 -18.01 21.57 -19.50
N PHE A 22 -17.27 22.32 -18.68
CA PHE A 22 -17.51 22.46 -17.25
C PHE A 22 -17.07 23.84 -16.75
N THR A 23 -17.55 24.22 -15.58
CA THR A 23 -17.16 25.47 -14.90
C THR A 23 -16.25 25.17 -13.71
N LEU A 24 -15.11 25.86 -13.62
CA LEU A 24 -14.17 25.80 -12.50
C LEU A 24 -13.72 27.23 -12.17
N ASP A 25 -13.78 27.63 -10.89
CA ASP A 25 -13.43 28.99 -10.43
C ASP A 25 -14.10 30.10 -11.27
N SER A 26 -15.39 29.93 -11.55
CA SER A 26 -16.22 30.83 -12.37
C SER A 26 -15.77 31.00 -13.83
N LYS A 27 -14.87 30.14 -14.32
CA LYS A 27 -14.46 30.08 -15.73
C LYS A 27 -14.96 28.80 -16.39
N ASN A 28 -15.34 28.90 -17.66
CA ASN A 28 -15.76 27.75 -18.46
C ASN A 28 -14.56 27.16 -19.19
N TYR A 29 -14.44 25.85 -19.14
CA TYR A 29 -13.42 25.07 -19.81
C TYR A 29 -14.06 23.99 -20.69
N THR A 30 -13.41 23.69 -21.80
CA THR A 30 -13.76 22.58 -22.69
C THR A 30 -12.66 21.54 -22.67
N VAL A 31 -13.01 20.27 -22.43
CA VAL A 31 -12.06 19.16 -22.42
C VAL A 31 -11.47 18.97 -23.81
N LEU A 32 -10.15 18.95 -23.89
CA LEU A 32 -9.38 18.61 -25.09
C LEU A 32 -9.03 17.13 -25.12
N GLU A 33 -8.55 16.62 -23.98
CA GLU A 33 -8.11 15.24 -23.83
C GLU A 33 -8.38 14.79 -22.40
N SER A 34 -8.77 13.53 -22.24
CA SER A 34 -8.79 12.86 -20.95
C SER A 34 -8.36 11.40 -21.09
N GLY A 35 -7.89 10.81 -20.00
CA GLY A 35 -7.47 9.42 -19.99
C GLY A 35 -6.89 8.99 -18.64
N LYS A 36 -6.76 7.67 -18.45
CA LYS A 36 -6.05 7.12 -17.29
C LYS A 36 -4.54 7.11 -17.56
N PRO A 37 -3.71 7.79 -16.75
CA PRO A 37 -2.26 7.67 -16.85
C PRO A 37 -1.79 6.25 -16.56
N ARG A 38 -0.98 5.69 -17.46
CA ARG A 38 -0.44 4.33 -17.35
C ARG A 38 1.08 4.36 -17.44
N PRO A 39 1.80 4.17 -16.32
CA PRO A 39 3.25 4.04 -16.38
C PRO A 39 3.66 2.66 -16.93
N PRO A 40 4.90 2.49 -17.42
CA PRO A 40 5.38 1.20 -17.94
C PRO A 40 5.40 0.09 -16.89
N LYS A 41 5.62 0.45 -15.61
CA LYS A 41 5.66 -0.49 -14.48
C LYS A 41 5.11 0.16 -13.21
N GLY A 42 4.33 -0.61 -12.46
CA GLY A 42 3.67 -0.11 -11.25
C GLY A 42 2.50 0.80 -11.57
N GLU A 43 2.16 1.70 -10.65
CA GLU A 43 1.04 2.64 -10.77
C GLU A 43 1.50 4.02 -10.29
N GLY A 44 0.94 5.07 -10.90
CA GLY A 44 1.03 6.45 -10.37
C GLY A 44 -0.05 6.69 -9.31
N LYS A 45 -0.20 7.95 -8.88
CA LYS A 45 -1.29 8.35 -7.96
C LYS A 45 -2.50 8.93 -8.67
N THR A 46 -2.34 9.28 -9.94
CA THR A 46 -3.41 9.82 -10.78
C THR A 46 -4.22 8.68 -11.40
N ASP A 47 -5.52 8.68 -11.14
CA ASP A 47 -6.47 7.73 -11.72
C ASP A 47 -7.11 8.30 -13.00
N LEU A 48 -7.25 9.63 -13.08
CA LEU A 48 -7.80 10.36 -14.22
C LEU A 48 -7.00 11.63 -14.51
N TYR A 49 -6.58 11.78 -15.77
CA TYR A 49 -5.99 12.99 -16.31
C TYR A 49 -6.99 13.70 -17.23
N ILE A 50 -7.09 15.03 -17.13
CA ILE A 50 -7.90 15.90 -17.97
C ILE A 50 -7.06 17.11 -18.38
N LEU A 51 -7.00 17.37 -19.68
CA LEU A 51 -6.51 18.60 -20.28
C LEU A 51 -7.70 19.38 -20.83
N ALA A 52 -7.86 20.64 -20.44
CA ALA A 52 -8.98 21.48 -20.87
C ALA A 52 -8.53 22.93 -21.12
N ASN A 53 -9.22 23.62 -22.01
CA ASN A 53 -8.95 25.03 -22.35
C ASN A 53 -10.13 25.94 -22.03
N ASP A 54 -9.84 27.17 -21.59
CA ASP A 54 -10.83 28.24 -21.58
C ASP A 54 -11.03 28.86 -22.99
N SER A 55 -11.96 29.82 -23.09
CA SER A 55 -12.24 30.54 -24.35
C SER A 55 -11.06 31.35 -24.90
N ASN A 56 -10.05 31.64 -24.07
CA ASN A 56 -8.84 32.36 -24.45
C ASN A 56 -7.68 31.41 -24.79
N ASN A 57 -7.94 30.10 -24.91
CA ASN A 57 -6.95 29.03 -25.09
C ASN A 57 -5.94 28.89 -23.95
N ASN A 58 -6.27 29.36 -22.73
CA ASN A 58 -5.47 29.02 -21.56
C ASN A 58 -5.78 27.58 -21.14
N SER A 59 -4.74 26.75 -21.06
CA SER A 59 -4.87 25.34 -20.67
C SER A 59 -4.77 25.14 -19.16
N ILE A 60 -5.52 24.15 -18.67
CA ILE A 60 -5.37 23.58 -17.33
C ILE A 60 -5.22 22.07 -17.40
N GLU A 61 -4.49 21.51 -16.43
CA GLU A 61 -4.37 20.06 -16.23
C GLU A 61 -4.98 19.68 -14.88
N LEU A 62 -5.99 18.79 -14.90
CA LEU A 62 -6.51 18.14 -13.69
C LEU A 62 -5.98 16.71 -13.65
N LYS A 63 -5.29 16.37 -12.56
CA LYS A 63 -4.64 15.09 -12.30
C LYS A 63 -5.26 14.54 -11.03
N ILE A 64 -6.33 13.77 -11.20
CA ILE A 64 -7.25 13.41 -10.13
C ILE A 64 -6.87 12.04 -9.56
N SER A 65 -6.65 11.98 -8.25
CA SER A 65 -6.67 10.74 -7.48
C SER A 65 -8.10 10.48 -6.97
N ILE A 66 -8.66 9.31 -7.24
CA ILE A 66 -10.02 8.93 -6.86
C ILE A 66 -9.97 8.02 -5.64
N LYS A 67 -10.66 8.42 -4.57
CA LYS A 67 -10.79 7.63 -3.34
C LYS A 67 -12.22 7.21 -3.12
N GLN A 68 -12.46 5.91 -3.04
CA GLN A 68 -13.74 5.37 -2.62
C GLN A 68 -13.92 5.53 -1.10
N HIS A 69 -15.15 5.74 -0.64
CA HIS A 69 -15.47 5.88 0.79
C HIS A 69 -14.97 4.75 1.72
N ASN A 70 -14.66 3.57 1.18
CA ASN A 70 -14.18 2.40 1.94
C ASN A 70 -12.71 2.07 1.65
N ALA A 71 -11.97 2.96 0.97
CA ALA A 71 -10.57 2.76 0.65
C ALA A 71 -9.69 3.23 1.80
N ASP A 72 -9.11 2.27 2.52
CA ASP A 72 -8.24 2.58 3.67
C ASP A 72 -6.76 2.81 3.28
N PHE A 73 -6.32 2.23 2.15
CA PHE A 73 -4.91 2.22 1.77
C PHE A 73 -4.47 3.50 1.05
N LEU A 74 -3.36 4.05 1.50
CA LEU A 74 -2.63 5.14 0.84
C LEU A 74 -1.39 4.61 0.11
N GLU A 75 -0.68 3.68 0.74
CA GLU A 75 0.47 2.97 0.17
C GLU A 75 0.43 1.49 0.60
N ASN A 76 0.52 0.59 -0.38
CA ASN A 76 0.41 -0.86 -0.17
C ASN A 76 1.70 -1.54 -0.61
N LYS A 77 2.27 -2.40 0.25
CA LYS A 77 3.52 -3.14 -0.02
C LYS A 77 4.71 -2.19 -0.29
N ILE A 78 4.95 -1.27 0.62
CA ILE A 78 6.01 -0.26 0.48
C ILE A 78 7.38 -0.94 0.37
N SER A 79 8.19 -0.50 -0.59
CA SER A 79 9.62 -0.85 -0.69
C SER A 79 10.49 0.17 0.04
N LEU A 80 11.73 -0.20 0.34
CA LEU A 80 12.70 0.73 0.92
C LEU A 80 12.87 1.99 0.04
N ASP A 81 13.04 1.83 -1.28
CA ASP A 81 13.13 2.96 -2.21
C ASP A 81 11.92 3.90 -2.11
N ARG A 82 10.70 3.36 -1.97
CA ARG A 82 9.50 4.18 -1.84
C ARG A 82 9.41 4.82 -0.46
N ALA A 83 9.86 4.14 0.59
CA ALA A 83 9.97 4.71 1.92
C ALA A 83 10.95 5.90 1.92
N ILE A 84 12.11 5.78 1.27
CA ILE A 84 13.08 6.87 1.12
C ILE A 84 12.48 8.04 0.34
N GLN A 85 11.76 7.77 -0.76
CA GLN A 85 11.07 8.83 -1.51
C GLN A 85 10.04 9.62 -0.67
N ILE A 86 9.39 8.98 0.29
CA ILE A 86 8.39 9.61 1.15
C ILE A 86 9.03 10.26 2.36
N LEU A 87 9.92 9.55 3.05
CA LEU A 87 10.40 9.89 4.40
C LEU A 87 11.77 10.58 4.39
N GLY A 88 12.52 10.51 3.30
CA GLY A 88 13.91 10.94 3.22
C GLY A 88 14.90 9.80 3.48
N ASP A 89 16.19 10.12 3.50
CA ASP A 89 17.26 9.12 3.65
C ASP A 89 17.18 8.38 5.01
N ASP A 90 16.66 9.04 6.05
CA ASP A 90 16.44 8.48 7.39
C ASP A 90 15.16 7.61 7.49
N ALA A 91 14.62 7.13 6.35
CA ALA A 91 13.35 6.40 6.31
C ALA A 91 13.32 5.17 7.24
N GLN A 92 14.44 4.46 7.36
CA GLN A 92 14.51 3.27 8.20
C GLN A 92 14.41 3.63 9.69
N ASP A 93 15.11 4.68 10.12
CA ASP A 93 15.09 5.15 11.50
C ASP A 93 13.68 5.63 11.88
N ILE A 94 13.03 6.41 11.01
CA ILE A 94 11.65 6.86 11.22
C ILE A 94 10.67 5.68 11.37
N ILE A 95 10.84 4.64 10.55
CA ILE A 95 10.00 3.44 10.62
C ILE A 95 10.29 2.65 11.90
N SER A 96 11.56 2.47 12.25
CA SER A 96 11.98 1.79 13.48
C SER A 96 11.44 2.49 14.73
N ASP A 97 11.59 3.81 14.82
CA ASP A 97 11.04 4.63 15.90
C ASP A 97 9.52 4.44 16.01
N SER A 98 8.81 4.45 14.88
CA SER A 98 7.35 4.25 14.84
C SER A 98 6.93 2.85 15.30
N ILE A 99 7.75 1.83 15.03
CA ILE A 99 7.49 0.43 15.43
C ILE A 99 7.86 0.19 16.89
N SER A 100 8.83 0.93 17.44
CA SER A 100 9.28 0.78 18.83
C SER A 100 8.13 0.91 19.85
N ASP A 101 7.21 1.84 19.59
CA ASP A 101 6.01 2.11 20.40
C ASP A 101 5.03 0.92 20.49
N ILE A 102 5.17 -0.07 19.59
CA ILE A 102 4.26 -1.22 19.48
C ILE A 102 5.00 -2.57 19.46
N GLU A 103 6.26 -2.65 19.91
CA GLU A 103 7.04 -3.90 19.89
C GLU A 103 6.37 -5.06 20.60
N ASP A 104 5.77 -4.78 21.77
CA ASP A 104 5.11 -5.79 22.59
C ASP A 104 4.01 -6.52 21.82
N GLU A 105 3.29 -5.82 20.94
CA GLU A 105 2.27 -6.41 20.07
C GLU A 105 2.84 -7.48 19.13
N PHE A 106 4.11 -7.37 18.73
CA PHE A 106 4.80 -8.40 17.94
C PHE A 106 5.27 -9.56 18.81
N ARG A 107 5.84 -9.26 19.99
CA ARG A 107 6.33 -10.26 20.95
C ARG A 107 5.19 -11.11 21.54
N ASP A 108 3.98 -10.57 21.54
CA ASP A 108 2.77 -11.27 21.96
C ASP A 108 2.04 -12.04 20.84
N ASP A 109 2.45 -11.89 19.58
CA ASP A 109 1.82 -12.59 18.46
C ASP A 109 2.17 -14.09 18.46
N TYR A 110 1.25 -14.90 17.93
CA TYR A 110 1.53 -16.30 17.63
C TYR A 110 2.38 -16.38 16.36
N LEU A 111 3.56 -16.95 16.48
CA LEU A 111 4.47 -17.14 15.36
C LEU A 111 4.15 -18.40 14.55
N ILE A 112 3.40 -19.34 15.15
CA ILE A 112 2.93 -20.56 14.48
C ILE A 112 1.44 -20.73 14.73
N THR A 113 0.68 -21.06 13.69
CA THR A 113 -0.72 -21.49 13.83
C THR A 113 -0.86 -22.94 13.40
N ILE A 114 -1.23 -23.81 14.34
CA ILE A 114 -1.52 -25.21 14.04
C ILE A 114 -2.96 -25.30 13.53
N ASN A 115 -3.89 -24.68 14.26
CA ASN A 115 -5.28 -24.50 13.87
C ASN A 115 -5.53 -23.08 13.34
N LYS A 116 -6.70 -22.86 12.73
CA LYS A 116 -7.10 -21.54 12.22
C LYS A 116 -7.19 -20.54 13.38
N TYR A 117 -6.54 -19.39 13.24
CA TYR A 117 -6.60 -18.29 14.21
C TYR A 117 -7.07 -17.00 13.52
N GLY A 118 -8.28 -16.56 13.83
CA GLY A 118 -8.91 -15.42 13.18
C GLY A 118 -8.95 -15.56 11.65
N ARG A 119 -8.25 -14.67 10.93
CA ARG A 119 -8.11 -14.70 9.47
C ARG A 119 -6.92 -15.54 8.97
N THR A 120 -6.02 -15.94 9.87
CA THR A 120 -4.86 -16.78 9.54
C THR A 120 -5.31 -18.22 9.43
N VAL A 121 -4.97 -18.87 8.32
CA VAL A 121 -5.30 -20.28 8.09
C VAL A 121 -4.49 -21.19 9.03
N ALA A 122 -4.89 -22.46 9.10
CA ALA A 122 -4.14 -23.48 9.83
C ALA A 122 -2.79 -23.78 9.17
N LYS A 123 -1.89 -24.39 9.93
CA LYS A 123 -0.55 -24.84 9.50
C LYS A 123 0.29 -23.73 8.87
N THR A 124 0.50 -22.64 9.60
CA THR A 124 1.33 -21.51 9.14
C THR A 124 2.45 -21.16 10.09
N LEU A 125 3.54 -20.63 9.53
CA LEU A 125 4.61 -19.98 10.27
C LEU A 125 4.69 -18.52 9.83
N LYS A 126 4.90 -17.63 10.78
CA LYS A 126 5.07 -16.20 10.55
C LYS A 126 6.36 -15.95 9.79
N ILE A 127 6.28 -15.28 8.65
CA ILE A 127 7.47 -14.75 7.97
C ILE A 127 7.86 -13.41 8.59
N GLY A 128 6.87 -12.57 8.86
CA GLY A 128 7.06 -11.23 9.40
C GLY A 128 5.85 -10.36 9.14
N TRP A 129 6.05 -9.05 9.14
CA TRP A 129 5.02 -8.06 8.88
C TRP A 129 5.52 -7.03 7.85
N LYS A 130 4.72 -6.82 6.81
CA LYS A 130 4.95 -5.77 5.81
C LYS A 130 4.41 -4.43 6.31
N PHE A 131 5.04 -3.34 5.90
CA PHE A 131 4.66 -1.96 6.25
C PHE A 131 3.73 -1.36 5.19
N GLU A 132 2.66 -0.70 5.63
CA GLU A 132 1.64 -0.07 4.79
C GLU A 132 1.24 1.27 5.39
N LEU A 133 0.89 2.26 4.56
CA LEU A 133 0.30 3.52 5.01
C LEU A 133 -1.20 3.54 4.70
N LEU A 134 -1.98 4.00 5.67
CA LEU A 134 -3.44 4.03 5.65
C LEU A 134 -3.97 5.40 6.11
N ASN A 135 -5.19 5.71 5.74
CA ASN A 135 -5.92 6.88 6.25
C ASN A 135 -6.63 6.61 7.60
N CYS A 136 -6.55 5.38 8.12
CA CYS A 136 -7.18 4.96 9.36
C CYS A 136 -6.28 4.01 10.16
N LYS A 137 -6.49 3.96 11.48
CA LYS A 137 -5.82 2.98 12.35
C LYS A 137 -6.29 1.57 12.00
N SER A 138 -5.37 0.61 11.90
CA SER A 138 -5.68 -0.72 11.37
C SER A 138 -5.10 -1.87 12.18
N GLY A 139 -5.75 -2.19 13.30
CA GLY A 139 -5.36 -3.25 14.24
C GLY A 139 -4.39 -2.76 15.32
N ALA A 140 -3.88 -3.70 16.13
CA ALA A 140 -2.97 -3.39 17.23
C ALA A 140 -1.55 -3.02 16.76
N LYS A 141 -1.08 -3.67 15.68
CA LYS A 141 0.22 -3.37 15.05
C LYS A 141 0.15 -2.17 14.10
N SER A 142 -0.36 -1.05 14.60
CA SER A 142 -0.65 0.17 13.84
C SER A 142 -0.56 1.41 14.73
N GLY A 143 0.04 2.47 14.20
CA GLY A 143 0.21 3.75 14.90
C GLY A 143 0.10 4.94 13.96
N LEU A 144 0.06 6.14 14.53
CA LEU A 144 0.04 7.39 13.77
C LEU A 144 1.45 7.70 13.24
N MET A 145 1.57 7.99 11.94
CA MET A 145 2.83 8.44 11.37
C MET A 145 3.01 9.95 11.57
N LYS A 146 4.12 10.33 12.18
CA LYS A 146 4.51 11.74 12.34
C LYS A 146 5.16 12.23 11.05
N LEU A 147 4.33 12.69 10.12
CA LEU A 147 4.76 13.22 8.83
C LEU A 147 4.63 14.74 8.79
N ASN A 148 5.64 15.41 8.21
CA ASN A 148 5.52 16.83 7.87
C ASN A 148 4.61 17.02 6.64
N ASP A 149 4.22 18.27 6.37
CA ASP A 149 3.29 18.59 5.29
C ASP A 149 3.76 18.12 3.91
N ALA A 150 5.05 18.26 3.59
CA ALA A 150 5.59 17.82 2.31
C ALA A 150 5.49 16.30 2.14
N GLN A 151 5.79 15.54 3.20
CA GLN A 151 5.67 14.08 3.20
C GLN A 151 4.21 13.65 3.08
N LYS A 152 3.29 14.30 3.79
CA LYS A 152 1.84 14.04 3.64
C LYS A 152 1.39 14.28 2.20
N ILE A 153 1.78 15.40 1.61
CA ILE A 153 1.46 15.73 0.22
C ILE A 153 2.02 14.66 -0.71
N ASP A 154 3.24 14.16 -0.49
CA ASP A 154 3.82 13.12 -1.34
C ASP A 154 3.08 11.78 -1.26
N VAL A 155 2.62 11.37 -0.06
CA VAL A 155 1.86 10.12 0.10
C VAL A 155 0.59 10.12 -0.78
N TYR A 156 -0.06 11.28 -0.91
CA TYR A 156 -1.26 11.44 -1.73
C TYR A 156 -0.96 11.73 -3.19
N SER A 157 -0.01 12.62 -3.49
CA SER A 157 0.27 13.09 -4.86
C SER A 157 1.25 12.20 -5.63
N GLY A 158 2.21 11.57 -4.96
CA GLY A 158 3.32 10.85 -5.59
C GLY A 158 4.36 11.77 -6.22
N SER A 159 4.49 13.00 -5.73
CA SER A 159 5.44 14.02 -6.21
C SER A 159 6.92 13.60 -6.20
N ASN A 160 7.31 12.55 -5.46
CA ASN A 160 8.65 12.00 -5.32
C ASN A 160 8.78 10.61 -5.97
N LEU A 161 7.74 10.12 -6.65
CA LEU A 161 7.83 8.90 -7.44
C LEU A 161 8.96 8.99 -8.48
N ASP A 162 9.43 7.84 -8.92
CA ASP A 162 10.40 7.77 -10.02
C ASP A 162 9.80 8.35 -11.31
N CYS A 163 10.67 8.84 -12.21
CA CYS A 163 10.24 9.47 -13.46
C CYS A 163 9.40 8.53 -14.35
N SER A 164 9.63 7.22 -14.28
CA SER A 164 8.87 6.24 -15.07
C SER A 164 7.41 6.15 -14.64
N LYS A 165 7.11 6.47 -13.38
CA LYS A 165 5.74 6.59 -12.86
C LYS A 165 5.15 7.98 -13.04
N LYS A 166 5.95 9.03 -12.81
CA LYS A 166 5.52 10.42 -12.98
C LYS A 166 5.11 10.74 -14.41
N ASN A 167 5.93 10.36 -15.38
CA ASN A 167 5.73 10.63 -16.79
C ASN A 167 5.02 9.44 -17.44
N SER A 168 3.70 9.37 -17.21
CA SER A 168 2.88 8.23 -17.61
C SER A 168 2.34 8.40 -19.03
N ASN A 169 2.00 7.26 -19.65
CA ASN A 169 1.31 7.23 -20.94
C ASN A 169 -0.17 7.60 -20.76
N VAL A 170 -0.63 8.59 -21.51
CA VAL A 170 -2.03 8.97 -21.67
C VAL A 170 -2.35 8.85 -23.16
N ASN A 171 -3.29 7.98 -23.51
CA ASN A 171 -3.75 7.75 -24.90
C ASN A 171 -2.63 7.54 -25.93
N GLY A 172 -1.56 6.84 -25.57
CA GLY A 172 -0.43 6.56 -26.46
C GLY A 172 0.70 7.59 -26.43
N ARG A 173 0.59 8.67 -25.65
CA ARG A 173 1.62 9.72 -25.52
C ARG A 173 2.12 9.82 -24.09
N ILE A 174 3.42 10.08 -23.92
CA ILE A 174 3.99 10.36 -22.60
C ILE A 174 3.70 11.81 -22.22
N VAL A 175 2.98 12.01 -21.11
CA VAL A 175 2.66 13.33 -20.57
C VAL A 175 3.46 13.54 -19.28
N ALA A 176 4.16 14.66 -19.18
CA ALA A 176 5.02 14.97 -18.04
C ALA A 176 4.20 15.11 -16.75
N ASN A 177 4.64 14.45 -15.67
CA ASN A 177 3.99 14.44 -14.37
C ASN A 177 2.50 14.02 -14.38
N SER A 178 1.99 13.38 -15.42
CA SER A 178 0.60 12.93 -15.47
C SER A 178 0.27 11.89 -14.39
N GLY A 179 1.26 11.13 -13.93
CA GLY A 179 1.12 10.18 -12.81
C GLY A 179 1.19 10.82 -11.41
N VAL A 180 1.43 12.13 -11.31
CA VAL A 180 1.42 12.89 -10.05
C VAL A 180 0.08 13.61 -9.92
N ALA A 181 -0.69 13.29 -8.88
CA ALA A 181 -2.01 13.85 -8.69
C ALA A 181 -1.92 15.27 -8.08
N ASN A 182 -2.72 16.21 -8.60
CA ASN A 182 -2.86 17.57 -8.07
C ASN A 182 -4.24 17.81 -7.43
N CYS A 183 -5.22 16.96 -7.73
CA CYS A 183 -6.56 17.00 -7.17
C CYS A 183 -6.95 15.65 -6.59
N ILE A 184 -7.85 15.65 -5.62
CA ILE A 184 -8.44 14.44 -5.04
C ILE A 184 -9.96 14.51 -5.09
N LEU A 185 -10.57 13.39 -5.45
CA LEU A 185 -12.00 13.18 -5.44
C LEU A 185 -12.34 12.09 -4.41
N GLU A 186 -13.00 12.45 -3.31
CA GLU A 186 -13.52 11.47 -2.35
C GLU A 186 -14.98 11.16 -2.66
N LEU A 187 -15.23 9.93 -3.10
CA LEU A 187 -16.56 9.49 -3.47
C LEU A 187 -17.37 9.10 -2.24
N LYS A 188 -18.53 9.72 -2.08
CA LYS A 188 -19.55 9.32 -1.11
C LYS A 188 -20.19 7.98 -1.52
N LYS A 189 -20.93 7.36 -0.61
CA LYS A 189 -21.73 6.16 -0.93
C LYS A 189 -22.82 6.55 -1.95
N ASN A 190 -22.91 5.81 -3.05
CA ASN A 190 -23.84 6.05 -4.16
C ASN A 190 -23.75 7.48 -4.74
N PRO A 191 -22.60 7.87 -5.31
CA PRO A 191 -22.40 9.24 -5.79
C PRO A 191 -23.22 9.51 -7.07
N THR A 192 -23.63 10.76 -7.26
CA THR A 192 -24.13 11.24 -8.56
C THR A 192 -22.94 11.73 -9.39
N LEU A 193 -22.64 11.02 -10.48
CA LEU A 193 -21.48 11.27 -11.31
C LEU A 193 -21.89 12.01 -12.59
N THR A 194 -21.86 13.33 -12.56
CA THR A 194 -21.89 14.18 -13.75
C THR A 194 -20.61 14.99 -13.80
N THR A 195 -20.24 15.50 -14.98
CA THR A 195 -19.04 16.33 -15.15
C THR A 195 -18.96 17.44 -14.10
N GLN A 196 -20.03 18.23 -13.92
CA GLN A 196 -20.02 19.36 -13.00
C GLN A 196 -20.04 18.94 -11.53
N THR A 197 -20.74 17.86 -11.15
CA THR A 197 -20.70 17.39 -9.75
C THR A 197 -19.31 16.90 -9.38
N ILE A 198 -18.63 16.20 -10.30
CA ILE A 198 -17.25 15.76 -10.09
C ILE A 198 -16.32 16.96 -9.91
N ILE A 199 -16.38 17.96 -10.81
CA ILE A 199 -15.54 19.16 -10.73
C ILE A 199 -15.77 19.92 -9.42
N ASN A 200 -17.02 20.07 -8.98
CA ASN A 200 -17.34 20.77 -7.74
C ASN A 200 -16.82 20.05 -6.48
N ASP A 201 -16.70 18.72 -6.53
CA ASP A 201 -16.22 17.90 -5.41
C ASP A 201 -14.69 17.74 -5.39
N LEU A 202 -13.98 18.24 -6.41
CA LEU A 202 -12.52 18.21 -6.43
C LEU A 202 -11.94 19.13 -5.35
N ARG A 203 -10.90 18.65 -4.68
CA ARG A 203 -10.07 19.46 -3.78
C ARG A 203 -8.60 19.43 -4.21
N PRO A 204 -7.86 20.54 -4.06
CA PRO A 204 -6.41 20.52 -4.21
C PRO A 204 -5.79 19.50 -3.24
N ILE A 205 -4.93 18.61 -3.75
CA ILE A 205 -4.26 17.61 -2.91
C ILE A 205 -3.38 18.28 -1.84
N ALA A 206 -2.74 19.41 -2.19
CA ALA A 206 -1.87 20.13 -1.28
C ALA A 206 -2.60 20.57 0.00
N ASP A 207 -3.86 20.97 -0.12
CA ASP A 207 -4.67 21.41 1.01
C ASP A 207 -5.33 20.22 1.71
N TYR A 208 -5.86 19.28 0.94
CA TYR A 208 -6.47 18.07 1.48
C TYR A 208 -5.48 17.29 2.35
N ALA A 209 -4.29 16.97 1.84
CA ALA A 209 -3.32 16.10 2.51
C ALA A 209 -2.88 16.62 3.88
N LYS A 210 -2.73 17.94 4.04
CA LYS A 210 -2.31 18.57 5.32
C LYS A 210 -3.30 18.31 6.45
N THR A 211 -4.59 18.26 6.12
CA THR A 211 -5.67 18.01 7.08
C THR A 211 -5.81 16.54 7.48
N GLN A 212 -5.16 15.62 6.75
CA GLN A 212 -5.30 14.20 6.98
C GLN A 212 -4.33 13.69 8.06
N SER A 213 -4.79 12.67 8.78
CA SER A 213 -3.96 11.80 9.59
C SER A 213 -3.57 10.57 8.78
N ILE A 214 -2.29 10.23 8.80
CA ILE A 214 -1.76 9.05 8.12
C ILE A 214 -1.28 8.08 9.19
N TYR A 215 -1.72 6.83 9.09
CA TYR A 215 -1.34 5.75 9.99
C TYR A 215 -0.44 4.77 9.26
N PHE A 216 0.48 4.14 9.98
CA PHE A 216 1.10 2.93 9.49
C PHE A 216 0.36 1.70 10.01
N ALA A 217 0.43 0.60 9.29
CA ALA A 217 0.11 -0.71 9.83
C ALA A 217 1.11 -1.77 9.37
N CYS A 218 1.49 -2.63 10.30
CA CYS A 218 2.31 -3.80 10.06
C CYS A 218 1.39 -5.02 9.88
N LYS A 219 1.23 -5.49 8.64
CA LYS A 219 0.36 -6.63 8.31
C LYS A 219 1.17 -7.91 8.15
N ALA A 220 0.71 -8.99 8.78
CA ALA A 220 1.40 -10.26 8.77
C ALA A 220 1.54 -10.85 7.34
N VAL A 221 2.70 -11.42 7.08
CA VAL A 221 2.99 -12.32 5.96
C VAL A 221 3.32 -13.67 6.58
N ASN A 222 2.67 -14.73 6.09
CA ASN A 222 2.84 -16.08 6.64
C ASN A 222 3.26 -17.07 5.54
N TYR A 223 4.17 -17.96 5.88
CA TYR A 223 4.39 -19.21 5.16
C TYR A 223 3.23 -20.15 5.47
N ARG A 224 2.58 -20.70 4.44
CA ARG A 224 1.53 -21.71 4.57
C ARG A 224 2.10 -23.06 4.18
N MET A 225 1.87 -24.08 4.99
CA MET A 225 2.22 -25.46 4.64
C MET A 225 1.39 -25.95 3.45
N THR A 226 0.09 -25.61 3.45
CA THR A 226 -0.84 -26.03 2.41
C THR A 226 -1.74 -24.87 1.94
N PRO A 227 -1.63 -24.45 0.66
CA PRO A 227 -0.55 -24.79 -0.27
C PRO A 227 0.79 -24.21 0.20
N ASP A 228 1.90 -24.85 -0.18
CA ASP A 228 3.28 -24.43 0.13
C ASP A 228 3.62 -23.08 -0.55
N LYS A 229 3.20 -21.97 0.09
CA LYS A 229 3.33 -20.61 -0.45
C LYS A 229 3.19 -19.51 0.60
N TRP A 230 3.60 -18.31 0.23
CA TRP A 230 3.35 -17.04 0.94
C TRP A 230 2.93 -15.94 -0.04
N ASP A 231 2.64 -14.74 0.45
CA ASP A 231 2.03 -13.64 -0.34
C ASP A 231 3.02 -12.85 -1.22
N GLY A 232 3.93 -13.58 -1.87
CA GLY A 232 4.96 -13.05 -2.78
C GLY A 232 6.15 -12.41 -2.05
N ASN A 233 7.09 -11.87 -2.82
CA ASN A 233 8.26 -11.20 -2.25
C ASN A 233 7.89 -9.82 -1.69
N ARG A 234 7.76 -9.71 -0.37
CA ARG A 234 7.40 -8.45 0.31
C ARG A 234 8.57 -7.97 1.15
N PRO A 235 8.99 -6.70 1.04
CA PRO A 235 9.80 -6.06 2.07
C PRO A 235 9.08 -6.13 3.43
N LEU A 236 9.83 -6.42 4.49
CA LEU A 236 9.30 -6.63 5.83
C LEU A 236 9.80 -5.51 6.76
N ALA A 237 8.89 -4.88 7.49
CA ALA A 237 9.24 -3.92 8.54
C ALA A 237 9.81 -4.63 9.77
N VAL A 238 9.21 -5.78 10.10
CA VAL A 238 9.64 -6.68 11.19
C VAL A 238 9.60 -8.09 10.64
N TYR A 239 10.58 -8.94 10.96
CA TYR A 239 10.58 -10.32 10.50
C TYR A 239 10.94 -11.31 11.60
N VAL A 240 10.64 -12.58 11.35
CA VAL A 240 11.05 -13.67 12.25
C VAL A 240 12.25 -14.36 11.64
N ASN A 241 13.39 -14.27 12.33
CA ASN A 241 14.57 -15.05 12.05
C ASN A 241 14.36 -16.47 12.58
N TRP A 242 14.06 -17.41 11.69
CA TRP A 242 13.92 -18.82 12.02
C TRP A 242 15.25 -19.55 11.91
N PHE A 243 15.56 -20.38 12.91
CA PHE A 243 16.78 -21.20 12.92
C PHE A 243 16.57 -22.50 13.70
N ILE A 244 17.53 -23.42 13.57
CA ILE A 244 17.58 -24.63 14.38
C ILE A 244 18.73 -24.50 15.35
N ASP A 245 18.46 -24.74 16.62
CA ASP A 245 19.45 -24.87 17.68
C ASP A 245 19.11 -26.14 18.48
N ASP A 246 20.10 -26.97 18.78
CA ASP A 246 19.93 -28.28 19.44
C ASP A 246 18.74 -29.13 18.91
N SER A 247 18.61 -29.20 17.58
CA SER A 247 17.51 -29.90 16.87
C SER A 247 16.10 -29.36 17.13
N LYS A 248 15.96 -28.19 17.78
CA LYS A 248 14.71 -27.48 17.98
C LYS A 248 14.61 -26.28 17.06
N LEU A 249 13.40 -26.04 16.57
CA LEU A 249 13.05 -24.86 15.79
C LEU A 249 12.82 -23.66 16.73
N ASN A 250 13.63 -22.63 16.53
CA ASN A 250 13.59 -21.37 17.24
C ASN A 250 13.19 -20.24 16.28
N GLY A 251 12.62 -19.17 16.84
CA GLY A 251 12.20 -17.99 16.08
C GLY A 251 12.44 -16.71 16.87
N GLU A 252 13.28 -15.82 16.34
CA GLU A 252 13.61 -14.53 16.94
C GLU A 252 12.99 -13.39 16.12
N ILE A 253 12.31 -12.45 16.78
CA ILE A 253 11.72 -11.29 16.10
C ILE A 253 12.80 -10.21 15.95
N VAL A 254 13.04 -9.78 14.71
CA VAL A 254 14.03 -8.76 14.35
C VAL A 254 13.34 -7.48 13.91
N PHE A 255 13.72 -6.37 14.54
CA PHE A 255 13.21 -5.01 14.30
C PHE A 255 14.20 -4.14 13.51
N ASP A 256 15.44 -4.59 13.36
CA ASP A 256 16.51 -3.83 12.73
C ASP A 256 16.33 -3.72 11.21
N SER A 257 16.78 -2.59 10.65
CA SER A 257 16.84 -2.34 9.20
C SER A 257 15.52 -2.66 8.48
N PRO A 258 14.39 -2.00 8.85
CA PRO A 258 13.09 -2.28 8.26
C PRO A 258 13.12 -2.12 6.75
N LEU A 259 12.40 -2.99 6.05
CA LEU A 259 12.29 -3.08 4.59
C LEU A 259 13.53 -3.59 3.85
N SER A 260 14.65 -3.85 4.51
CA SER A 260 15.84 -4.47 3.90
C SER A 260 15.70 -5.98 3.71
N THR A 261 14.96 -6.65 4.61
CA THR A 261 14.70 -8.10 4.51
C THR A 261 13.38 -8.35 3.78
N SER A 262 13.38 -9.39 2.94
CA SER A 262 12.22 -9.74 2.11
C SER A 262 11.62 -11.11 2.46
N ALA A 263 10.31 -11.23 2.28
CA ALA A 263 9.54 -12.43 2.61
C ALA A 263 10.01 -13.68 1.87
N ASN A 264 10.58 -13.56 0.66
CA ASN A 264 11.13 -14.72 -0.03
C ASN A 264 12.32 -15.32 0.70
N SER A 265 13.18 -14.49 1.30
CA SER A 265 14.35 -14.98 2.05
C SER A 265 13.90 -15.86 3.22
N ILE A 266 13.01 -15.30 4.07
CA ILE A 266 12.50 -15.97 5.26
C ILE A 266 11.61 -17.16 4.90
N GLY A 267 10.71 -17.03 3.93
CA GLY A 267 9.83 -18.12 3.51
C GLY A 267 10.59 -19.32 2.95
N LYS A 268 11.66 -19.09 2.17
CA LYS A 268 12.55 -20.15 1.70
C LYS A 268 13.32 -20.80 2.84
N ASN A 269 13.78 -20.00 3.81
CA ASN A 269 14.45 -20.51 4.99
C ASN A 269 13.53 -21.42 5.81
N ILE A 270 12.31 -20.96 6.14
CA ILE A 270 11.29 -21.79 6.81
C ILE A 270 11.10 -23.12 6.08
N ARG A 271 10.88 -23.09 4.75
CA ARG A 271 10.72 -24.29 3.94
C ARG A 271 11.93 -25.24 4.05
N LYS A 272 13.16 -24.71 4.08
CA LYS A 272 14.39 -25.49 4.28
C LYS A 272 14.43 -26.13 5.67
N LEU A 273 14.14 -25.37 6.73
CA LEU A 273 14.18 -25.85 8.11
C LEU A 273 13.14 -26.95 8.36
N LEU A 274 11.92 -26.77 7.86
CA LEU A 274 10.87 -27.80 7.98
C LEU A 274 11.29 -29.12 7.30
N LYS A 275 11.98 -29.05 6.16
CA LYS A 275 12.54 -30.26 5.52
C LYS A 275 13.61 -30.93 6.37
N ILE A 276 14.54 -30.16 6.96
CA ILE A 276 15.58 -30.69 7.86
C ILE A 276 14.94 -31.41 9.06
N LEU A 277 13.88 -30.83 9.60
CA LEU A 277 13.13 -31.37 10.75
C LEU A 277 12.10 -32.45 10.35
N ASN A 278 12.04 -32.83 9.08
CA ASN A 278 11.07 -33.78 8.53
C ASN A 278 9.60 -33.42 8.83
N ILE A 279 9.29 -32.13 8.89
CA ILE A 279 7.92 -31.59 9.04
C ILE A 279 7.31 -31.31 7.66
N ASN A 280 6.12 -31.86 7.44
CA ASN A 280 5.30 -31.72 6.24
C ASN A 280 3.82 -31.52 6.62
N ASP A 281 2.92 -31.46 5.64
CA ASP A 281 1.50 -31.24 5.91
C ASP A 281 0.85 -32.34 6.76
N GLY A 282 1.24 -33.61 6.53
CA GLY A 282 0.66 -34.78 7.20
C GLY A 282 1.06 -34.91 8.66
N ASN A 283 2.22 -34.37 9.05
CA ASN A 283 2.70 -34.39 10.43
C ASN A 283 2.89 -32.99 11.05
N PHE A 284 2.37 -31.91 10.46
CA PHE A 284 2.62 -30.54 10.92
C PHE A 284 2.42 -30.33 12.43
N LYS A 285 1.43 -31.02 13.03
CA LYS A 285 1.15 -30.95 14.47
C LYS A 285 2.33 -31.39 15.36
N SER A 286 3.23 -32.24 14.85
CA SER A 286 4.43 -32.68 15.58
C SER A 286 5.45 -31.56 15.75
N ILE A 287 5.31 -30.43 15.04
CA ILE A 287 6.20 -29.27 15.21
C ILE A 287 6.28 -28.83 16.68
N LYS A 288 5.20 -29.01 17.46
CA LYS A 288 5.15 -28.68 18.90
C LYS A 288 6.22 -29.38 19.73
N THR A 289 6.63 -30.58 19.35
CA THR A 289 7.61 -31.36 20.11
C THR A 289 9.04 -30.88 19.87
N ILE A 290 9.23 -29.98 18.91
CA ILE A 290 10.53 -29.46 18.48
C ILE A 290 10.56 -27.93 18.54
N LEU A 291 9.64 -27.26 19.24
CA LEU A 291 9.70 -25.81 19.45
C LEU A 291 10.47 -25.46 20.71
N GLU A 292 11.16 -24.33 20.68
CA GLU A 292 11.79 -23.72 21.84
C GLU A 292 11.51 -22.22 21.85
N ASN A 293 10.94 -21.71 22.94
CA ASN A 293 10.61 -20.28 23.13
C ASN A 293 9.74 -19.63 22.03
N VAL A 294 9.00 -20.43 21.24
CA VAL A 294 8.11 -19.94 20.17
C VAL A 294 6.65 -20.01 20.60
N LYS A 295 5.94 -18.87 20.61
CA LYS A 295 4.49 -18.82 20.82
C LYS A 295 3.74 -19.42 19.62
N TYR A 296 2.83 -20.34 19.89
CA TYR A 296 1.98 -20.97 18.87
C TYR A 296 0.52 -21.03 19.31
N TYR A 297 -0.38 -21.07 18.33
CA TYR A 297 -1.81 -21.27 18.52
C TYR A 297 -2.23 -22.68 18.10
N GLU A 298 -3.00 -23.36 18.96
CA GLU A 298 -3.66 -24.65 18.71
C GLU A 298 -5.13 -24.56 19.14
#